data_AF-A0A0S8ABT6-F1
#
_entry.id   AF-A0A0S8ABT6-F1
#
_cell.length_a   1.000
_cell.length_b   1.000
_cell.length_c   1.000
_cell.angle_alpha   90.00
_cell.angle_beta   90.00
_cell.angle_gamma   90.00
#
_symmetry.space_group_name_H-M   'P 1'
#
loop_
_entity.id
_entity.type
_entity.pdbx_description
1 polymer ?
#
loop_
_entity_poly.entity_id
_entity_poly.type
_entity_poly.pdbx_seq_one_letter_code
_entity_poly.pdbx_strand_id
1 'polypeptide(L)'
;MNQEEREAQKLHDLLKAPKAPVDLAEKLKANLERQVRELDTPVVQPKRQRAWWYGLAASLTIAVVVAMQFNSNPDVVTLAYKHAQEEADLMGTIDGGYQTWLEAAGLQMPSEANSIALSKNCALGEQKAKHLRFDLPSKGTINLFLYQDGDNLPNIVQAEGTIADLSWLTDSPRDDIRILALYDSSVNKSQITQIIQSMFKEQLA
;
A
#
# COMPACT_ATOMS: atom_id res chain seq x y z
N MET A 1 -37.88 0.73 46.20
CA MET A 1 -36.78 0.37 45.29
C MET A 1 -36.08 1.65 44.92
N ASN A 2 -34.87 1.85 45.45
CA ASN A 2 -34.12 3.10 45.36
C ASN A 2 -33.42 3.21 43.99
N GLN A 3 -33.03 4.43 43.63
CA GLN A 3 -32.45 4.74 42.32
C GLN A 3 -31.15 3.96 42.04
N GLU A 4 -30.33 3.73 43.07
CA GLU A 4 -29.12 2.90 43.00
C GLU A 4 -29.41 1.43 42.64
N GLU A 5 -30.51 0.86 43.13
CA GLU A 5 -30.90 -0.53 42.81
C GLU A 5 -31.28 -0.65 41.32
N ARG A 6 -31.90 0.39 40.74
CA ARG A 6 -32.25 0.39 39.30
C ARG A 6 -31.02 0.47 38.41
N GLU A 7 -30.02 1.27 38.79
CA GLU A 7 -28.78 1.42 38.01
C GLU A 7 -27.92 0.16 38.11
N ALA A 8 -27.83 -0.46 39.29
CA ALA A 8 -27.16 -1.74 39.47
C ALA A 8 -27.80 -2.86 38.63
N GLN A 9 -29.14 -2.91 38.56
CA GLN A 9 -29.86 -3.88 37.73
C GLN A 9 -29.57 -3.65 36.23
N LYS A 10 -29.52 -2.39 35.79
CA LYS A 10 -29.28 -2.02 34.40
C LYS A 10 -27.86 -2.34 33.96
N LEU A 11 -26.87 -2.11 34.83
CA LEU A 11 -25.47 -2.46 34.58
C LEU A 11 -25.29 -3.99 34.55
N HIS A 12 -25.96 -4.71 35.44
CA HIS A 12 -25.97 -6.17 35.45
C HIS A 12 -26.56 -6.77 34.16
N ASP A 13 -27.58 -6.14 33.57
CA ASP A 13 -28.14 -6.59 32.30
C ASP A 13 -27.30 -6.21 31.07
N LEU A 14 -26.54 -5.11 31.12
CA LEU A 14 -25.59 -4.72 30.06
C LEU A 14 -24.31 -5.57 30.05
N LEU A 15 -23.91 -6.12 31.20
CA LEU A 15 -22.72 -6.98 31.34
C LEU A 15 -23.00 -8.46 31.02
N LYS A 16 -24.26 -8.86 30.77
CA LYS A 16 -24.56 -10.19 30.24
C LYS A 16 -24.11 -10.26 28.79
N ALA A 17 -22.89 -10.79 28.58
CA ALA A 17 -22.39 -11.13 27.26
C ALA A 17 -23.45 -11.95 26.50
N PRO A 18 -23.71 -11.64 25.21
CA PRO A 18 -24.64 -12.42 24.41
C PRO A 18 -24.15 -13.86 24.36
N LYS A 19 -24.96 -14.79 24.90
CA LYS A 19 -24.66 -16.21 24.80
C LYS A 19 -24.60 -16.58 23.32
N ALA A 20 -23.50 -17.22 22.92
CA ALA A 20 -23.37 -17.77 21.58
C ALA A 20 -24.59 -18.66 21.28
N PRO A 21 -25.18 -18.54 20.08
CA PRO A 21 -26.35 -19.32 19.72
C PRO A 21 -26.02 -20.82 19.77
N VAL A 22 -26.93 -21.59 20.37
CA VAL A 22 -26.74 -23.00 20.76
C VAL A 22 -26.48 -23.92 19.55
N ASP A 23 -26.79 -23.46 18.34
CA ASP A 23 -26.73 -24.20 17.08
C ASP A 23 -25.46 -23.90 16.24
N LEU A 24 -24.55 -23.05 16.72
CA LEU A 24 -23.39 -22.63 15.94
C LEU A 24 -22.43 -23.80 15.64
N ALA A 25 -22.23 -24.67 16.63
CA ALA A 25 -21.37 -25.84 16.50
C ALA A 25 -21.93 -26.88 15.51
N GLU A 26 -23.25 -27.08 15.50
CA GLU A 26 -23.92 -27.97 14.53
C GLU A 26 -23.87 -27.40 13.11
N LYS A 27 -24.08 -26.09 12.95
CA LYS A 27 -23.98 -25.42 11.64
C LYS A 27 -22.57 -25.51 11.07
N LEU A 28 -21.55 -25.32 11.88
CA LEU A 28 -20.14 -25.48 11.48
C LEU A 28 -19.83 -26.91 11.04
N LYS A 29 -20.29 -27.90 11.82
CA LYS A 29 -20.10 -29.31 11.50
C LYS A 29 -20.82 -29.72 10.21
N ALA A 30 -22.06 -29.28 10.02
CA ALA A 30 -22.82 -29.56 8.80
C ALA A 30 -22.19 -28.93 7.55
N ASN A 31 -21.59 -27.75 7.67
CA ASN A 31 -20.91 -27.10 6.54
C ASN A 31 -19.59 -27.83 6.18
N LEU A 32 -18.83 -28.25 7.19
CA LEU A 32 -17.61 -29.04 7.00
C LEU A 32 -17.92 -30.41 6.35
N GLU A 33 -18.96 -31.10 6.81
CA GLU A 33 -19.37 -32.38 6.22
C GLU A 33 -19.86 -32.24 4.78
N ARG A 34 -20.49 -31.11 4.42
CA ARG A 34 -20.90 -30.82 3.04
C ARG A 34 -19.69 -30.62 2.13
N GLN A 35 -18.68 -29.86 2.57
CA GLN A 35 -17.46 -29.63 1.80
C GLN A 35 -16.63 -30.91 1.61
N VAL A 36 -16.59 -31.79 2.61
CA VAL A 36 -15.90 -33.08 2.50
C VAL A 36 -16.62 -34.02 1.52
N ARG A 37 -17.96 -34.01 1.44
CA ARG A 37 -18.70 -34.82 0.46
C ARG A 37 -18.60 -34.31 -0.98
N GLU A 38 -18.38 -33.01 -1.18
CA GLU A 38 -18.14 -32.45 -2.52
C GLU A 38 -16.79 -32.90 -3.10
N LEU A 39 -15.83 -33.32 -2.26
CA LEU A 39 -14.51 -33.81 -2.68
C LEU A 39 -14.50 -35.28 -3.13
N ASP A 40 -15.55 -36.05 -2.85
CA ASP A 40 -15.64 -37.49 -3.16
C ASP A 40 -16.56 -37.83 -4.35
N THR A 41 -17.03 -36.86 -5.13
CA THR A 41 -17.84 -37.16 -6.32
C THR A 41 -16.95 -37.63 -7.49
N PRO A 42 -17.16 -38.85 -8.04
CA PRO A 42 -16.41 -39.32 -9.19
C PRO A 42 -16.75 -38.47 -10.43
N VAL A 43 -15.71 -37.95 -11.07
CA VAL A 43 -15.78 -37.15 -12.31
C VAL A 43 -16.38 -38.01 -13.43
N VAL A 44 -17.67 -37.84 -13.69
CA VAL A 44 -18.35 -38.38 -14.88
C VAL A 44 -17.84 -37.61 -16.10
N GLN A 45 -17.03 -38.25 -16.94
CA GLN A 45 -16.54 -37.65 -18.18
C GLN A 45 -17.69 -37.42 -19.17
N PRO A 46 -17.95 -36.18 -19.64
CA PRO A 46 -18.94 -35.96 -20.67
C PRO A 46 -18.35 -36.25 -22.06
N LYS A 47 -19.14 -36.96 -22.89
CA LYS A 47 -18.87 -37.28 -24.30
C LYS A 47 -18.49 -36.04 -25.12
N ARG A 48 -17.17 -35.88 -25.34
CA ARG A 48 -16.38 -35.53 -26.54
C ARG A 48 -17.00 -34.85 -27.78
N GLN A 49 -18.08 -34.05 -27.71
CA GLN A 49 -18.62 -33.34 -28.89
C GLN A 49 -18.96 -31.86 -28.69
N ARG A 50 -18.70 -31.27 -27.51
CA ARG A 50 -18.93 -29.82 -27.27
C ARG A 50 -17.69 -29.05 -26.78
N ALA A 51 -16.50 -29.57 -27.05
CA ALA A 51 -15.23 -29.02 -26.54
C ALA A 51 -14.70 -27.78 -27.29
N TRP A 52 -15.27 -27.40 -28.43
CA TRP A 52 -14.70 -26.30 -29.23
C TRP A 52 -15.09 -24.89 -28.73
N TRP A 53 -16.23 -24.73 -28.07
CA TRP A 53 -16.69 -23.42 -27.59
C TRP A 53 -16.16 -23.04 -26.20
N TYR A 54 -15.81 -24.02 -25.35
CA TYR A 54 -15.27 -23.76 -24.01
C TYR A 54 -13.75 -23.50 -23.98
N GLY A 55 -13.03 -23.80 -25.06
CA GLY A 55 -11.60 -23.51 -25.17
C GLY A 55 -11.28 -22.01 -25.23
N LEU A 56 -12.17 -21.20 -25.82
CA LEU A 56 -12.01 -19.74 -25.90
C LEU A 56 -12.40 -19.02 -24.61
N ALA A 57 -13.34 -19.55 -23.83
CA ALA A 57 -13.75 -18.97 -22.55
C ALA A 57 -12.71 -19.22 -21.44
N ALA A 58 -12.06 -20.39 -21.45
CA ALA A 58 -10.98 -20.72 -20.51
C ALA A 58 -9.68 -19.95 -20.79
N SER A 59 -9.35 -19.68 -22.07
CA SER A 59 -8.20 -18.82 -22.40
C SER A 59 -8.43 -17.36 -22.02
N LEU A 60 -9.67 -16.86 -22.08
CA LEU A 60 -10.00 -15.49 -21.68
C LEU A 60 -9.98 -15.33 -20.15
N THR A 61 -10.40 -16.34 -19.38
CA THR A 61 -10.34 -16.28 -17.91
C THR A 61 -8.92 -16.43 -17.38
N ILE A 62 -8.07 -17.29 -17.98
CA ILE A 62 -6.65 -17.34 -17.64
C ILE A 62 -5.97 -16.03 -18.03
N ALA A 63 -6.26 -15.45 -19.20
CA ALA A 63 -5.73 -14.14 -19.57
C ALA A 63 -6.19 -13.02 -18.63
N VAL A 64 -7.42 -13.04 -18.10
CA VAL A 64 -7.91 -12.05 -17.14
C VAL A 64 -7.29 -12.23 -15.75
N VAL A 65 -7.12 -13.47 -15.26
CA VAL A 65 -6.45 -13.73 -13.96
C VAL A 65 -4.96 -13.42 -14.05
N VAL A 66 -4.32 -13.75 -15.17
CA VAL A 66 -2.90 -13.44 -15.42
C VAL A 66 -2.72 -11.93 -15.67
N ALA A 67 -3.63 -11.24 -16.36
CA ALA A 67 -3.59 -9.78 -16.48
C ALA A 67 -3.86 -9.05 -15.16
N MET A 68 -4.68 -9.61 -14.26
CA MET A 68 -4.84 -9.09 -12.89
C MET A 68 -3.58 -9.30 -12.03
N GLN A 69 -2.78 -10.33 -12.28
CA GLN A 69 -1.47 -10.53 -11.64
C GLN A 69 -0.33 -9.75 -12.31
N PHE A 70 -0.46 -9.31 -13.55
CA PHE A 70 0.53 -8.43 -14.19
C PHE A 70 0.34 -6.94 -13.86
N ASN A 71 -0.69 -6.60 -13.07
CA ASN A 71 -0.84 -5.28 -12.45
C ASN A 71 -0.47 -5.30 -10.96
N SER A 72 0.35 -6.27 -10.53
CA SER A 72 0.94 -6.32 -9.19
C SER A 72 1.88 -5.14 -9.02
N ASN A 73 1.37 -4.03 -8.51
CA ASN A 73 2.21 -2.99 -7.94
C ASN A 73 3.18 -3.66 -6.94
N PRO A 74 4.49 -3.36 -6.98
CA PRO A 74 5.42 -3.89 -6.01
C PRO A 74 4.89 -3.70 -4.59
N ASP A 75 5.05 -4.69 -3.69
CA ASP A 75 4.48 -4.62 -2.33
C ASP A 75 4.81 -3.31 -1.61
N VAL A 76 6.02 -2.80 -1.84
CA VAL A 76 6.51 -1.51 -1.33
C VAL A 76 5.65 -0.31 -1.78
N VAL A 77 5.14 -0.32 -3.02
CA VAL A 77 4.25 0.73 -3.55
C VAL A 77 2.90 0.68 -2.84
N THR A 78 2.36 -0.52 -2.63
CA THR A 78 1.08 -0.70 -1.92
C THR A 78 1.18 -0.24 -0.47
N LEU A 79 2.29 -0.55 0.22
CA LEU A 79 2.55 -0.10 1.57
C LEU A 79 2.72 1.42 1.63
N ALA A 80 3.51 1.99 0.73
CA ALA A 80 3.70 3.44 0.64
C ALA A 80 2.38 4.18 0.37
N TYR A 81 1.52 3.64 -0.49
CA TYR A 81 0.20 4.18 -0.76
C TYR A 81 -0.67 4.21 0.49
N LYS A 82 -0.74 3.08 1.20
CA LYS A 82 -1.50 2.99 2.45
C LYS A 82 -0.98 3.98 3.50
N HIS A 83 0.33 4.08 3.67
CA HIS A 83 0.94 5.08 4.55
C HIS A 83 0.56 6.51 4.15
N ALA A 84 0.67 6.85 2.86
CA ALA A 84 0.30 8.18 2.38
C ALA A 84 -1.17 8.51 2.65
N GLN A 85 -2.08 7.53 2.55
CA GLN A 85 -3.50 7.69 2.85
C GLN A 85 -3.78 7.88 4.34
N GLU A 86 -3.23 7.02 5.20
CA GLU A 86 -3.44 7.09 6.65
C GLU A 86 -2.92 8.40 7.25
N GLU A 87 -2.01 9.06 6.53
CA GLU A 87 -1.26 10.23 6.98
C GLU A 87 -1.54 11.46 6.11
N ALA A 88 -2.63 11.44 5.33
CA ALA A 88 -3.00 12.56 4.45
C ALA A 88 -3.11 13.88 5.23
N ASP A 89 -3.63 13.82 6.46
CA ASP A 89 -3.87 15.00 7.31
C ASP A 89 -2.65 15.39 8.17
N LEU A 90 -1.55 14.62 8.15
CA LEU A 90 -0.34 14.96 8.90
C LEU A 90 0.43 16.09 8.22
N MET A 91 0.93 17.03 9.02
CA MET A 91 1.74 18.16 8.57
C MET A 91 2.94 18.40 9.50
N GLY A 92 3.96 19.05 8.97
CA GLY A 92 5.16 19.47 9.70
C GLY A 92 6.27 18.43 9.71
N THR A 93 7.23 18.63 10.61
CA THR A 93 8.37 17.71 10.78
C THR A 93 8.14 16.83 12.00
N ILE A 94 8.00 15.54 11.77
CA ILE A 94 7.77 14.51 12.79
C ILE A 94 9.03 13.63 12.79
N ASP A 95 9.81 13.66 13.86
CA ASP A 95 11.09 12.95 14.02
C ASP A 95 12.28 13.52 13.20
N GLY A 96 12.79 14.66 13.69
CA GLY A 96 14.07 15.24 13.28
C GLY A 96 13.99 16.16 12.06
N GLY A 97 14.73 17.26 12.09
CA GLY A 97 14.79 18.25 11.02
C GLY A 97 15.13 17.61 9.67
N TYR A 98 14.28 17.83 8.66
CA TYR A 98 14.50 17.32 7.30
C TYR A 98 15.81 17.83 6.71
N GLN A 99 16.23 19.05 7.05
CA GLN A 99 17.47 19.66 6.59
C GLN A 99 18.69 18.84 7.00
N THR A 100 18.81 18.52 8.30
CA THR A 100 19.92 17.71 8.81
C THR A 100 19.97 16.32 8.17
N TRP A 101 18.81 15.71 7.90
CA TRP A 101 18.77 14.41 7.23
C TRP A 101 19.18 14.51 5.76
N LEU A 102 18.67 15.51 5.03
CA LEU A 102 19.05 15.76 3.64
C LEU A 102 20.55 16.02 3.53
N GLU A 103 21.10 16.90 4.38
CA GLU A 103 22.53 17.20 4.44
C GLU A 103 23.36 15.94 4.73
N ALA A 104 22.95 15.12 5.70
CA ALA A 104 23.64 13.86 6.02
C ALA A 104 23.58 12.84 4.87
N ALA A 105 22.52 12.87 4.07
CA ALA A 105 22.39 12.06 2.86
C ALA A 105 23.14 12.65 1.63
N GLY A 106 23.71 13.86 1.77
CA GLY A 106 24.31 14.58 0.65
C GLY A 106 23.26 14.99 -0.40
N LEU A 107 22.06 15.31 0.06
CA LEU A 107 20.92 15.75 -0.74
C LEU A 107 20.62 17.22 -0.43
N GLN A 108 20.08 17.92 -1.42
CA GLN A 108 19.60 19.29 -1.26
C GLN A 108 18.07 19.37 -1.40
N MET A 109 17.50 20.44 -0.84
CA MET A 109 16.09 20.75 -1.05
C MET A 109 15.84 21.06 -2.54
N PRO A 110 14.83 20.43 -3.18
CA PRO A 110 14.54 20.72 -4.58
C PRO A 110 14.07 22.17 -4.74
N SER A 111 14.64 22.89 -5.71
CA SER A 111 14.35 24.33 -5.94
C SER A 111 12.90 24.60 -6.35
N GLU A 112 12.23 23.58 -6.90
CA GLU A 112 10.86 23.65 -7.41
C GLU A 112 9.80 23.40 -6.33
N ALA A 113 10.20 22.89 -5.16
CA ALA A 113 9.29 22.69 -4.04
C ALA A 113 9.23 23.93 -3.15
N ASN A 114 8.03 24.46 -2.95
CA ASN A 114 7.81 25.62 -2.08
C ASN A 114 8.16 25.33 -0.61
N SER A 115 7.84 24.12 -0.16
CA SER A 115 8.12 23.65 1.20
C SER A 115 7.94 22.15 1.29
N ILE A 116 8.52 21.54 2.33
CA ILE A 116 8.16 20.18 2.75
C ILE A 116 6.95 20.30 3.70
N ALA A 117 5.82 19.78 3.24
CA ALA A 117 4.57 19.73 3.99
C ALA A 117 4.62 18.70 5.12
N LEU A 118 5.32 17.58 4.91
CA LEU A 118 5.53 16.53 5.90
C LEU A 118 6.95 15.97 5.78
N SER A 119 7.67 15.83 6.89
CA SER A 119 8.92 15.07 6.93
C SER A 119 8.94 14.13 8.10
N LYS A 120 9.22 12.85 7.86
CA LYS A 120 9.35 11.87 8.93
C LYS A 120 10.13 10.63 8.56
N ASN A 121 10.49 9.84 9.56
CA ASN A 121 11.01 8.50 9.36
C ASN A 121 9.84 7.52 9.40
N CYS A 122 9.75 6.61 8.44
CA CYS A 122 8.71 5.58 8.39
C CYS A 122 9.31 4.21 8.11
N ALA A 123 8.54 3.16 8.44
CA ALA A 123 8.85 1.79 8.06
C ALA A 123 7.80 1.32 7.05
N LEU A 124 8.23 0.97 5.85
CA LEU A 124 7.40 0.35 4.83
C LEU A 124 7.70 -1.15 4.83
N GLY A 125 6.93 -1.89 5.62
CA GLY A 125 7.25 -3.29 5.94
C GLY A 125 8.49 -3.37 6.82
N GLU A 126 9.49 -4.14 6.39
CA GLU A 126 10.78 -4.27 7.12
C GLU A 126 11.78 -3.16 6.79
N GLN A 127 11.44 -2.29 5.84
CA GLN A 127 12.37 -1.30 5.29
C GLN A 127 12.13 0.07 5.88
N LYS A 128 13.23 0.72 6.29
CA LYS A 128 13.19 2.09 6.79
C LYS A 128 13.32 3.06 5.62
N ALA A 129 12.46 4.07 5.60
CA ALA A 129 12.50 5.15 4.63
C ALA A 129 12.37 6.50 5.33
N LYS A 130 12.96 7.52 4.74
CA LYS A 130 12.59 8.91 5.00
C LYS A 130 11.42 9.27 4.08
N HIS A 131 10.30 9.64 4.66
CA HIS A 131 9.13 10.13 3.93
C HIS A 131 9.14 11.66 3.94
N LEU A 132 9.13 12.24 2.74
CA LEU A 132 9.01 13.67 2.49
C LEU A 132 7.76 13.91 1.64
N ARG A 133 6.86 14.78 2.09
CA ARG A 133 5.72 15.26 1.29
C ARG A 133 5.99 16.69 0.85
N PHE A 134 5.81 16.96 -0.44
CA PHE A 134 5.95 18.28 -1.04
C PHE A 134 4.61 18.73 -1.58
N ASP A 135 4.26 19.97 -1.27
CA ASP A 135 3.14 20.67 -1.90
C ASP A 135 3.69 21.54 -3.02
N LEU A 136 3.28 21.25 -4.25
CA LEU A 136 3.67 22.01 -5.42
C LEU A 136 2.79 23.26 -5.59
N PRO A 137 3.32 24.33 -6.24
CA PRO A 137 2.54 25.52 -6.57
C PRO A 137 1.26 25.21 -7.37
N SER A 138 1.26 24.14 -8.16
CA SER A 138 0.13 23.68 -8.96
C SER A 138 -0.99 22.99 -8.17
N LYS A 139 -0.92 22.99 -6.82
CA LYS A 139 -1.76 22.19 -5.90
C LYS A 139 -1.53 20.68 -5.97
N GLY A 140 -0.49 20.25 -6.68
CA GLY A 140 -0.10 18.85 -6.74
C GLY A 140 0.67 18.44 -5.49
N THR A 141 0.42 17.22 -4.99
CA THR A 141 1.13 16.62 -3.85
C THR A 141 2.06 15.53 -4.34
N ILE A 142 3.29 15.53 -3.80
CA ILE A 142 4.28 14.48 -4.05
C ILE A 142 4.69 13.88 -2.71
N ASN A 143 4.59 12.57 -2.56
CA ASN A 143 5.17 11.80 -1.47
C ASN A 143 6.43 11.11 -1.98
N LEU A 144 7.60 11.52 -1.52
CA LEU A 144 8.87 10.85 -1.76
C LEU A 144 9.23 9.99 -0.56
N PHE A 145 9.52 8.73 -0.83
CA PHE A 145 10.08 7.77 0.12
C PHE A 145 11.52 7.48 -0.30
N LEU A 146 12.47 7.93 0.52
CA LEU A 146 13.89 7.76 0.28
C LEU A 146 14.43 6.67 1.19
N TYR A 147 15.05 5.65 0.59
CA TYR A 147 15.73 4.57 1.30
C TYR A 147 17.23 4.84 1.17
N GLN A 148 17.91 4.99 2.30
CA GLN A 148 19.35 5.20 2.35
C GLN A 148 20.00 3.99 3.03
N ASP A 149 21.07 3.52 2.40
CA ASP A 149 22.06 2.49 2.75
C ASP A 149 21.82 1.51 3.92
N GLY A 150 22.03 0.22 3.61
CA GLY A 150 22.01 -0.96 4.50
C GLY A 150 21.82 -2.25 3.70
N ASP A 151 22.11 -3.43 4.29
CA ASP A 151 21.94 -4.76 3.65
C ASP A 151 20.49 -5.07 3.19
N ASN A 152 19.53 -4.19 3.52
CA ASN A 152 18.10 -4.37 3.30
C ASN A 152 17.47 -3.29 2.41
N LEU A 153 18.25 -2.64 1.53
CA LEU A 153 17.65 -1.79 0.49
C LEU A 153 16.67 -2.63 -0.34
N PRO A 154 15.44 -2.17 -0.57
CA PRO A 154 14.56 -2.88 -1.49
C PRO A 154 15.22 -2.99 -2.84
N ASN A 155 15.10 -4.18 -3.44
CA ASN A 155 15.43 -4.39 -4.85
C ASN A 155 14.36 -3.71 -5.71
N ILE A 156 14.41 -2.38 -5.73
CA ILE A 156 13.54 -1.54 -6.54
C ILE A 156 14.21 -1.37 -7.89
N VAL A 157 13.69 -2.08 -8.89
CA VAL A 157 14.03 -1.80 -10.28
C VAL A 157 13.36 -0.47 -10.68
N GLN A 158 14.02 0.31 -11.53
CA GLN A 158 13.43 1.50 -12.11
C GLN A 158 12.14 1.11 -12.86
N ALA A 159 11.02 1.61 -12.36
CA ALA A 159 9.70 1.22 -12.81
C ALA A 159 8.71 2.36 -12.57
N GLU A 160 7.55 2.28 -13.19
CA GLU A 160 6.47 3.23 -13.00
C GLU A 160 5.12 2.57 -13.20
N GLY A 161 4.08 3.20 -12.68
CA GLY A 161 2.72 2.73 -12.83
C GLY A 161 1.71 3.62 -12.13
N THR A 162 0.54 3.05 -11.88
CA THR A 162 -0.54 3.72 -11.15
C THR A 162 -1.06 2.82 -10.04
N ILE A 163 -1.44 3.41 -8.92
CA ILE A 163 -2.10 2.75 -7.80
C ILE A 163 -3.29 3.59 -7.36
N ALA A 164 -4.50 3.07 -7.63
CA ALA A 164 -5.75 3.78 -7.40
C ALA A 164 -5.76 5.19 -8.04
N ASP A 165 -5.71 6.24 -7.22
CA ASP A 165 -5.76 7.65 -7.59
C ASP A 165 -4.38 8.32 -7.76
N LEU A 166 -3.30 7.60 -7.44
CA LEU A 166 -1.92 8.10 -7.53
C LEU A 166 -1.14 7.43 -8.67
N SER A 167 -0.26 8.19 -9.28
CA SER A 167 0.81 7.68 -10.11
C SER A 167 2.04 7.41 -9.25
N TRP A 168 2.86 6.46 -9.67
CA TRP A 168 4.09 6.14 -8.95
C TRP A 168 5.26 5.92 -9.91
N LEU A 169 6.45 6.26 -9.44
CA LEU A 169 7.70 5.90 -10.09
C LEU A 169 8.74 5.52 -9.05
N THR A 170 9.66 4.68 -9.48
CA THR A 170 10.82 4.29 -8.69
C THR A 170 12.10 4.65 -9.42
N ASP A 171 13.09 5.13 -8.67
CA ASP A 171 14.37 5.54 -9.24
C ASP A 171 15.53 5.21 -8.31
N SER A 172 16.73 5.09 -8.89
CA SER A 172 17.98 4.78 -8.18
C SER A 172 19.07 5.76 -8.61
N PRO A 173 18.99 7.03 -8.21
CA PRO A 173 19.90 8.08 -8.69
C PRO A 173 21.35 7.89 -8.22
N ARG A 174 21.56 7.11 -7.15
CA ARG A 174 22.88 6.72 -6.59
C ARG A 174 22.82 5.28 -6.11
N ASP A 175 23.98 4.65 -5.95
CA ASP A 175 24.09 3.26 -5.50
C ASP A 175 23.52 3.04 -4.09
N ASP A 176 23.66 4.03 -3.21
CA ASP A 176 23.26 4.00 -1.79
C ASP A 176 21.86 4.55 -1.51
N ILE A 177 21.16 5.05 -2.53
CA ILE A 177 19.82 5.64 -2.39
C ILE A 177 18.83 5.05 -3.39
N ARG A 178 17.67 4.63 -2.89
CA ARG A 178 16.50 4.26 -3.70
C ARG A 178 15.36 5.23 -3.40
N ILE A 179 14.57 5.53 -4.43
CA ILE A 179 13.43 6.44 -4.33
C ILE A 179 12.18 5.75 -4.82
N LEU A 180 11.10 5.93 -4.07
CA LEU A 180 9.74 5.70 -4.51
C LEU A 180 8.98 7.04 -4.41
N ALA A 181 8.45 7.52 -5.52
CA ALA A 181 7.61 8.70 -5.57
C ALA A 181 6.16 8.28 -5.82
N LEU A 182 5.22 8.78 -5.00
CA LEU A 182 3.79 8.75 -5.23
C LEU A 182 3.30 10.17 -5.46
N TYR A 183 2.56 10.41 -6.54
CA TYR A 183 2.10 11.75 -6.89
C TYR A 183 0.73 11.70 -7.54
N ASP A 184 -0.04 12.76 -7.36
CA ASP A 184 -1.37 12.87 -7.96
C ASP A 184 -1.29 13.09 -9.48
N SER A 185 -2.44 12.94 -10.13
CA SER A 185 -2.58 13.11 -11.58
C SER A 185 -2.40 14.55 -12.08
N SER A 186 -2.33 15.54 -11.19
CA SER A 186 -2.06 16.94 -11.54
C SER A 186 -0.57 17.22 -11.70
N VAL A 187 0.30 16.31 -11.24
CA VAL A 187 1.75 16.41 -11.37
C VAL A 187 2.25 15.60 -12.55
N ASN A 188 3.04 16.23 -13.42
CA ASN A 188 3.65 15.54 -14.55
C ASN A 188 4.91 14.79 -14.13
N LYS A 189 5.12 13.59 -14.69
CA LYS A 189 6.33 12.79 -14.48
C LYS A 189 7.62 13.59 -14.67
N SER A 190 7.69 14.43 -15.70
CA SER A 190 8.87 15.27 -15.96
C SER A 190 9.22 16.20 -14.81
N GLN A 191 8.22 16.73 -14.10
CA GLN A 191 8.41 17.57 -12.91
C GLN A 191 8.95 16.73 -11.76
N ILE A 192 8.43 15.51 -11.54
CA ILE A 192 8.97 14.60 -10.52
C ILE A 192 10.43 14.28 -10.80
N THR A 193 10.77 13.94 -12.04
CA THR A 193 12.15 13.66 -12.44
C THR A 193 13.06 14.87 -12.24
N GLN A 194 12.59 16.09 -12.55
CA GLN A 194 13.35 17.32 -12.32
C GLN A 194 13.58 17.57 -10.82
N ILE A 195 12.54 17.41 -10.00
CA ILE A 195 12.62 17.50 -8.54
C ILE A 195 13.66 16.51 -8.02
N ILE A 196 13.53 15.23 -8.37
CA ILE A 196 14.50 14.20 -7.98
C ILE A 196 15.90 14.62 -8.42
N GLN A 197 16.14 14.88 -9.70
CA GLN A 197 17.47 15.28 -10.18
C GLN A 197 18.04 16.52 -9.48
N SER A 198 17.19 17.51 -9.17
CA SER A 198 17.63 18.70 -8.45
C SER A 198 18.11 18.40 -7.03
N MET A 199 17.59 17.35 -6.37
CA MET A 199 18.06 16.94 -5.04
C MET A 199 19.48 16.33 -5.06
N PHE A 200 19.98 15.86 -6.21
CA PHE A 200 21.27 15.16 -6.36
C PHE A 200 22.32 15.96 -7.17
N LYS A 201 21.97 17.16 -7.62
CA LYS A 201 22.69 17.86 -8.71
C LYS A 201 24.11 18.34 -8.39
N GLU A 202 24.55 18.32 -7.13
CA GLU A 202 25.91 18.73 -6.77
C GLU A 202 26.98 17.62 -6.95
N GLN A 203 26.61 16.39 -7.31
CA GLN A 203 27.56 15.26 -7.40
C GLN A 203 27.95 14.83 -8.84
N LEU A 204 27.51 15.57 -9.88
CA LEU A 204 27.85 15.29 -11.28
C LEU A 204 28.89 16.25 -11.88
N ALA A 205 29.67 16.95 -11.03
CA ALA A 205 30.77 17.84 -11.45
C ALA A 205 32.14 17.18 -11.22
#